data_AF-A0A0M0TC38-F1
#
_entry.id   AF-A0A0M0TC38-F1
#
_cell.length_a   1.000
_cell.length_b   1.000
_cell.length_c   1.000
_cell.angle_alpha   90.00
_cell.angle_beta   90.00
_cell.angle_gamma   90.00
#
_symmetry.space_group_name_H-M   'P 1'
#
loop_
_entity.id
_entity.type
_entity.pdbx_description
1 polymer ?
#
loop_
_entity_poly.entity_id
_entity_poly.type
_entity_poly.pdbx_seq_one_letter_code
_entity_poly.pdbx_strand_id
1 'polypeptide(L)'
;IETPDVIEFIPPSYSDEEMTQVIEEEHSLSVTREGVSTNDCIAIVCSNISSPTFPEIPELGGGGYQFLYKGDQLYITNESGATVEVVK
;
A
#
# COMPACT_ATOMS: atom_id res chain seq x y z
N ILE A 1 -3.03 16.19 15.28
CA ILE A 1 -3.66 15.92 13.96
C ILE A 1 -3.15 14.56 13.57
N GLU A 2 -4.02 13.57 13.46
CA GLU A 2 -3.65 12.26 12.94
C GLU A 2 -3.62 12.37 11.41
N THR A 3 -2.51 11.99 10.80
CA THR A 3 -2.31 12.05 9.34
C THR A 3 -2.08 10.65 8.80
N PRO A 4 -2.52 10.32 7.57
CA PRO A 4 -2.37 8.97 7.03
C PRO A 4 -0.90 8.63 6.76
N ASP A 5 -0.45 7.43 7.08
CA ASP A 5 0.91 6.97 6.83
C ASP A 5 0.93 5.82 5.82
N VAL A 6 0.16 4.79 6.10
CA VAL A 6 -0.01 3.62 5.24
C VAL A 6 -1.48 3.26 5.15
N ILE A 7 -1.98 3.00 3.95
CA ILE A 7 -3.30 2.44 3.71
C ILE A 7 -3.13 1.21 2.84
N GLU A 8 -3.72 0.09 3.25
CA GLU A 8 -3.82 -1.12 2.43
C GLU A 8 -5.28 -1.52 2.31
N PHE A 9 -5.66 -1.99 1.13
CA PHE A 9 -6.99 -2.47 0.86
C PHE A 9 -6.93 -3.66 -0.09
N ILE A 10 -7.47 -4.81 0.32
CA ILE A 10 -7.67 -5.98 -0.52
C ILE A 10 -9.19 -6.24 -0.57
N PRO A 11 -9.81 -6.21 -1.75
CA PRO A 11 -11.24 -6.48 -1.88
C PRO A 11 -11.54 -7.96 -1.55
N PRO A 12 -12.76 -8.27 -1.12
CA PRO A 12 -13.17 -9.67 -0.96
C PRO A 12 -13.18 -10.37 -2.32
N SER A 13 -12.86 -11.67 -2.32
CA SER A 13 -12.94 -12.52 -3.50
C SER A 13 -14.05 -13.56 -3.33
N TYR A 14 -14.74 -13.87 -4.43
CA TYR A 14 -15.89 -14.76 -4.45
C TYR A 14 -15.68 -15.93 -5.41
N SER A 15 -16.29 -17.07 -5.11
CA SER A 15 -16.24 -18.26 -5.98
C SER A 15 -17.29 -18.24 -7.08
N ASP A 16 -18.28 -17.35 -6.96
CA ASP A 16 -19.43 -17.23 -7.84
C ASP A 16 -19.61 -15.79 -8.34
N GLU A 17 -20.16 -15.66 -9.55
CA GLU A 17 -20.41 -14.35 -10.19
C GLU A 17 -21.45 -13.51 -9.43
N GLU A 18 -22.35 -14.15 -8.67
CA GLU A 18 -23.35 -13.46 -7.84
C GLU A 18 -22.77 -12.92 -6.51
N MET A 19 -21.48 -13.16 -6.24
CA MET A 19 -20.76 -12.69 -5.05
C MET A 19 -21.42 -13.15 -3.74
N THR A 20 -21.87 -14.41 -3.68
CA THR A 20 -22.55 -14.96 -2.50
C THR A 20 -21.67 -15.87 -1.66
N GLN A 21 -20.60 -16.42 -2.23
CA GLN A 21 -19.67 -17.33 -1.58
C GLN A 21 -18.27 -16.73 -1.49
N VAL A 22 -17.97 -16.15 -0.33
CA VAL A 22 -16.67 -15.55 -0.04
C VAL A 22 -15.58 -16.63 0.02
N ILE A 23 -14.52 -16.45 -0.75
CA ILE A 23 -13.27 -17.24 -0.67
C ILE A 23 -12.25 -16.51 0.23
N GLU A 24 -12.15 -15.19 0.05
CA GLU A 24 -11.25 -14.33 0.81
C GLU A 24 -12.03 -13.11 1.29
N GLU A 25 -11.97 -12.85 2.59
CA GLU A 25 -12.61 -11.70 3.20
C GLU A 25 -11.89 -10.40 2.85
N GLU A 26 -12.61 -9.28 2.92
CA GLU A 26 -12.00 -7.97 2.78
C GLU A 26 -10.90 -7.76 3.82
N HIS A 27 -9.77 -7.22 3.39
CA HIS A 27 -8.72 -6.74 4.27
C HIS A 27 -8.54 -5.23 4.11
N SER A 28 -8.53 -4.51 5.23
CA SER A 28 -8.15 -3.10 5.24
C SER A 28 -7.21 -2.79 6.41
N LEU A 29 -6.18 -2.01 6.11
CA LEU A 29 -5.24 -1.46 7.08
C LEU A 29 -5.18 0.05 6.89
N SER A 30 -5.23 0.80 7.98
CA SER A 30 -4.97 2.23 7.98
C SER A 30 -4.10 2.56 9.18
N VAL A 31 -2.92 3.08 8.90
CA VAL A 31 -1.94 3.51 9.88
C VAL A 31 -1.84 5.02 9.81
N THR A 32 -1.78 5.67 10.97
CA THR A 32 -1.61 7.12 11.08
C THR A 32 -0.24 7.47 11.63
N ARG A 33 0.25 8.65 11.26
CA ARG A 33 1.50 9.24 11.73
C ARG A 33 1.23 10.53 12.49
N GLU A 34 1.88 10.65 13.63
CA GLU A 34 1.87 11.85 14.45
C GLU A 34 3.02 12.80 14.07
N GLY A 35 2.84 14.09 14.37
CA GLY A 35 3.90 15.09 14.21
C GLY A 35 4.16 15.54 12.77
N VAL A 36 3.35 15.11 11.80
CA VAL A 36 3.37 15.58 10.41
C VAL A 36 2.02 16.20 10.02
N SER A 37 2.01 16.98 8.95
CA SER A 37 0.82 17.64 8.41
C SER A 37 0.48 17.08 7.04
N THR A 38 -0.81 16.95 6.71
CA THR A 38 -1.24 16.56 5.36
C THR A 38 -0.78 17.56 4.30
N ASN A 39 -0.56 18.82 4.66
CA ASN A 39 -0.01 19.83 3.76
C ASN A 39 1.48 19.60 3.43
N ASP A 40 2.17 18.77 4.23
CA ASP A 40 3.57 18.40 4.01
C ASP A 40 3.70 17.05 3.27
N CYS A 41 2.59 16.43 2.85
CA CYS A 41 2.63 15.25 2.00
C CYS A 41 3.14 15.63 0.61
N ILE A 42 4.27 15.05 0.20
CA ILE A 42 4.95 15.38 -1.05
C ILE A 42 4.71 14.34 -2.14
N ALA A 43 4.39 13.10 -1.76
CA ALA A 43 4.13 12.01 -2.69
C ALA A 43 3.35 10.87 -2.00
N ILE A 44 2.72 10.04 -2.81
CA ILE A 44 2.12 8.77 -2.37
C ILE A 44 2.71 7.68 -3.26
N VAL A 45 3.32 6.67 -2.65
CA VAL A 45 3.78 5.47 -3.35
C VAL A 45 2.60 4.50 -3.42
N CYS A 46 2.17 4.19 -4.64
CA CYS A 46 1.13 3.19 -4.88
C CYS A 46 1.80 1.86 -5.22
N SER A 47 1.38 0.79 -4.56
CA SER A 47 1.84 -0.58 -4.82
C SER A 47 0.65 -1.51 -5.02
N ASN A 48 0.86 -2.58 -5.78
CA ASN A 48 -0.09 -3.68 -5.86
C ASN A 48 0.21 -4.66 -4.72
N ILE A 49 -0.83 -5.16 -4.07
CA ILE A 49 -0.75 -6.20 -3.05
C ILE A 49 -1.34 -7.46 -3.68
N SER A 50 -0.56 -8.52 -3.83
CA SER A 50 -1.07 -9.78 -4.38
C SER A 50 -2.14 -10.37 -3.46
N SER A 51 -3.21 -10.95 -4.03
CA SER A 51 -4.13 -11.77 -3.25
C SER A 51 -3.40 -13.01 -2.74
N PRO A 52 -3.42 -13.31 -1.43
CA PRO A 52 -2.97 -14.58 -0.87
C PRO A 52 -3.60 -15.80 -1.55
N THR A 53 -4.88 -15.68 -1.93
CA THR A 53 -5.65 -16.75 -2.56
C THR A 53 -5.30 -16.93 -4.04
N PHE A 54 -5.08 -15.82 -4.74
CA PHE A 54 -4.79 -15.79 -6.19
C PHE A 54 -3.49 -15.03 -6.49
N PRO A 55 -2.32 -15.53 -6.05
CA PRO A 55 -1.05 -14.81 -6.18
C PRO A 55 -0.61 -14.61 -7.64
N GLU A 56 -1.10 -15.46 -8.55
CA GLU A 56 -0.79 -15.45 -9.98
C GLU A 56 -1.70 -14.49 -10.78
N ILE A 57 -2.72 -13.88 -10.15
CA ILE A 57 -3.68 -12.98 -10.80
C ILE A 57 -3.63 -11.62 -10.10
N PRO A 58 -2.69 -10.72 -10.49
CA PRO A 58 -2.48 -9.44 -9.82
C PRO A 58 -3.73 -8.55 -9.76
N GLU A 59 -4.65 -8.68 -10.71
CA GLU A 59 -5.89 -7.91 -10.80
C GLU A 59 -6.90 -8.26 -9.69
N LEU A 60 -6.75 -9.41 -9.05
CA LEU A 60 -7.55 -9.83 -7.89
C LEU A 60 -6.90 -9.43 -6.56
N GLY A 61 -5.72 -8.82 -6.64
CA GLY A 61 -5.03 -8.25 -5.50
C GLY A 61 -5.64 -6.93 -5.00
N GLY A 62 -5.06 -6.45 -3.91
CA GLY A 62 -5.34 -5.14 -3.35
C GLY A 62 -4.39 -4.05 -3.80
N GLY A 63 -4.57 -2.87 -3.22
CA GLY A 63 -3.67 -1.73 -3.36
C GLY A 63 -3.10 -1.28 -2.02
N GLY A 64 -1.82 -0.90 -2.04
CA GLY A 64 -1.12 -0.24 -0.94
C GLY A 64 -0.80 1.21 -1.29
N TYR A 65 -0.91 2.09 -0.30
CA TYR A 65 -0.62 3.52 -0.41
C TYR A 65 0.26 3.95 0.76
N GLN A 66 1.50 4.33 0.47
CA GLN A 66 2.42 4.87 1.46
C GLN A 66 2.59 6.37 1.24
N PHE A 67 2.31 7.15 2.27
CA PHE A 67 2.40 8.61 2.24
C PHE A 67 3.83 9.03 2.59
N LEU A 68 4.43 9.86 1.73
CA LEU A 68 5.74 10.44 1.96
C LEU A 68 5.61 11.90 2.35
N TYR A 69 6.20 12.26 3.47
CA TYR A 69 6.15 13.60 4.03
C TYR A 69 7.47 14.33 3.85
N LYS A 70 7.41 15.66 3.81
CA LYS A 70 8.61 16.50 3.77
C LYS A 70 9.52 16.19 4.96
N GLY A 71 10.78 15.88 4.66
CA GLY A 71 11.79 15.51 5.66
C GLY A 71 11.93 14.01 5.89
N ASP A 72 11.12 13.18 5.23
CA ASP A 72 11.35 11.75 5.19
C ASP A 72 12.64 11.41 4.44
N GLN A 73 13.37 10.43 4.96
CA GLN A 73 14.58 9.91 4.32
C GLN A 73 14.18 8.78 3.38
N LEU A 74 14.56 8.90 2.11
CA LEU A 74 14.28 7.90 1.09
C LEU A 74 15.57 7.20 0.67
N TYR A 75 15.51 5.88 0.59
CA TYR A 75 16.58 5.04 0.05
C TYR A 75 16.16 4.56 -1.33
N ILE A 76 16.96 4.87 -2.35
CA ILE A 76 16.72 4.39 -3.71
C ILE A 76 17.67 3.23 -3.97
N THR A 77 17.11 2.09 -4.36
CA THR A 77 17.87 0.86 -4.61
C THR A 77 17.69 0.44 -6.06
N ASN A 78 18.77 0.02 -6.72
CA ASN A 78 18.67 -0.56 -8.06
C ASN A 78 18.18 -2.02 -8.01
N GLU A 79 17.96 -2.63 -9.18
CA GLU A 79 17.50 -4.02 -9.31
C GLU A 79 18.44 -5.05 -8.64
N SER A 80 19.72 -4.72 -8.44
CA SER A 80 20.68 -5.58 -7.75
C SER A 80 20.66 -5.46 -6.22
N GLY A 81 19.81 -4.58 -5.67
CA GLY A 81 19.72 -4.34 -4.22
C GLY A 81 20.79 -3.37 -3.69
N ALA A 82 21.57 -2.72 -4.56
CA ALA A 82 22.53 -1.70 -4.16
C ALA A 82 21.85 -0.34 -4.01
N THR A 83 22.05 0.32 -2.86
CA THR A 83 21.58 1.69 -2.64
C THR A 83 22.34 2.66 -3.54
N VAL A 84 21.60 3.39 -4.35
CA VAL A 84 22.12 4.35 -5.33
C VAL A 84 22.19 5.75 -4.73
N GLU A 85 21.22 6.12 -3.88
CA GLU A 85 21.14 7.46 -3.30
C GLU A 85 20.33 7.48 -2.00
N VAL A 86 20.71 8.38 -1.08
CA VAL A 86 19.88 8.80 0.06
C VAL A 86 19.40 10.22 -0.22
N VAL A 87 18.11 10.38 -0.46
CA VAL A 87 17.52 11.71 -0.66
C VAL A 87 17.16 12.28 0.71
N LYS A 88 17.67 13.48 1.01
CA LYS A 88 17.46 14.23 2.26
C LYS A 88 16.47 15.38 2.08
#